data_AF-A0A2M7QUY8-F1
#
_entry.id   AF-A0A2M7QUY8-F1
#
_cell.length_a   1.000
_cell.length_b   1.000
_cell.length_c   1.000
_cell.angle_alpha   90.00
_cell.angle_beta   90.00
_cell.angle_gamma   90.00
#
_symmetry.space_group_name_H-M   'P 1'
#
loop_
_entity.id
_entity.type
_entity.pdbx_description
1 polymer ?
#
loop_
_entity_poly.entity_id
_entity_poly.type
_entity_poly.pdbx_seq_one_letter_code
_entity_poly.pdbx_strand_id
1 'polypeptide(L)' 'MAKKSKISKDSKLLAKREAYVKSGERKPNRVSTRGVNRCKITGRSRGYMRFFGLSRLTFRELAVRGELPGVVKASK' A
#
# COMPACT_ATOMS: atom_id res chain seq x y z
N MET A 1 5.74 -12.60 -6.09
CA MET A 1 4.53 -11.78 -5.77
C MET A 1 3.89 -12.30 -4.49
N ALA A 2 3.04 -11.52 -3.81
CA ALA A 2 2.38 -11.97 -2.58
C ALA A 2 1.23 -12.95 -2.86
N LYS A 3 0.96 -13.86 -1.91
CA LYS A 3 -0.20 -14.77 -1.98
C LYS A 3 -1.51 -13.96 -1.98
N LYS A 4 -2.44 -14.28 -2.89
CA LYS A 4 -3.77 -13.63 -3.01
C LYS A 4 -4.53 -13.62 -1.68
N SER A 5 -4.46 -14.71 -0.92
CA SER A 5 -5.07 -14.83 0.40
C SER A 5 -4.56 -13.78 1.39
N LYS A 6 -3.25 -13.53 1.40
CA LYS A 6 -2.66 -12.48 2.23
C LYS A 6 -3.20 -11.12 1.79
N ILE A 7 -3.18 -10.81 0.49
CA ILE A 7 -3.65 -9.53 -0.06
C ILE A 7 -5.09 -9.24 0.39
N SER A 8 -5.99 -10.21 0.21
CA SER A 8 -7.40 -10.12 0.63
C SER A 8 -7.55 -9.90 2.13
N LYS A 9 -6.69 -10.51 2.96
CA LYS A 9 -6.72 -10.31 4.41
C LYS A 9 -6.39 -8.88 4.81
N ASP A 10 -5.34 -8.31 4.23
CA ASP A 10 -4.88 -6.96 4.60
C ASP A 10 -5.82 -5.88 4.04
N SER A 11 -6.35 -6.06 2.83
CA SER A 11 -7.33 -5.12 2.26
C SER A 11 -8.61 -5.07 3.10
N LYS A 12 -9.11 -6.22 3.56
CA LYS A 12 -10.26 -6.28 4.49
C LYS A 12 -9.98 -5.57 5.81
N LEU A 13 -8.77 -5.68 6.35
CA LEU A 13 -8.40 -5.01 7.60
C LEU A 13 -8.32 -3.49 7.43
N LEU A 14 -7.73 -3.01 6.32
CA LEU A 14 -7.63 -1.58 6.01
C LEU A 14 -9.02 -0.96 5.80
N ALA A 15 -9.89 -1.61 5.02
CA ALA A 15 -11.26 -1.16 4.81
C ALA A 15 -12.06 -1.06 6.12
N LYS A 16 -11.95 -2.08 7.00
CA LYS A 16 -12.57 -2.02 8.33
C LYS A 16 -12.01 -0.85 9.16
N ARG A 17 -10.71 -0.57 9.05
CA ARG A 17 -10.06 0.51 9.79
C ARG A 17 -10.64 1.86 9.40
N GLU A 18 -10.89 2.09 8.10
CA GLU A 18 -11.53 3.29 7.57
C GLU A 18 -12.98 3.42 8.04
N ALA A 19 -13.75 2.32 8.01
CA ALA A 19 -15.12 2.30 8.53
C ALA A 19 -15.20 2.74 10.00
N TYR A 20 -14.31 2.23 10.85
CA TYR A 20 -14.23 2.67 12.25
C TYR A 20 -13.71 4.11 12.43
N VAL A 21 -12.85 4.63 11.54
CA VAL A 21 -12.50 6.07 11.58
C VAL A 21 -13.76 6.90 11.37
N LYS A 22 -14.60 6.49 10.41
CA LYS A 22 -15.82 7.21 10.04
C LYS A 22 -16.89 7.14 11.13
N SER A 23 -17.03 6.01 11.83
CA SER A 23 -18.01 5.87 12.92
C SER A 23 -17.59 6.54 14.22
N GLY A 24 -16.30 6.84 14.42
CA GLY A 24 -15.78 7.39 15.69
C GLY A 24 -15.65 6.37 16.82
N GLU A 25 -15.98 5.09 16.58
CA GLU A 25 -15.92 4.03 17.58
C GLU A 25 -14.48 3.52 17.83
N ARG A 26 -14.25 2.98 19.04
CA ARG A 26 -12.96 2.41 19.40
C ARG A 26 -12.68 1.12 18.62
N LYS A 27 -11.56 1.10 17.91
CA LYS A 27 -11.14 -0.02 17.07
C LYS A 27 -10.62 -1.19 17.90
N PRO A 28 -11.01 -2.45 17.60
CA PRO A 28 -10.38 -3.62 18.19
C PRO A 28 -8.92 -3.76 17.73
N ASN A 29 -8.05 -4.31 18.59
CA ASN A 29 -6.59 -4.45 18.34
C ASN A 29 -6.25 -5.08 16.98
N ARG A 30 -7.08 -6.03 16.53
CA ARG A 30 -6.91 -6.69 15.23
C ARG A 30 -6.98 -5.72 14.05
N VAL A 31 -7.81 -4.69 14.13
CA VAL A 31 -8.04 -3.71 13.05
C VAL A 31 -7.16 -2.48 13.23
N SER A 32 -6.80 -2.14 14.47
CA SER A 32 -5.98 -0.96 14.76
C SER A 32 -4.51 -1.12 14.37
N THR A 33 -3.89 -2.30 14.47
CA THR A 33 -2.43 -2.43 14.27
C THR A 33 -2.01 -3.45 13.20
N ARG A 34 -2.79 -4.50 12.95
CA ARG A 34 -2.33 -5.65 12.13
C ARG A 34 -2.45 -5.46 10.61
N GLY A 35 -3.14 -4.41 10.14
CA GLY A 35 -3.25 -4.10 8.72
C GLY A 35 -1.95 -3.52 8.17
N VAL A 36 -1.39 -4.13 7.11
CA VAL A 36 -0.15 -3.68 6.47
C VAL A 36 -0.44 -3.09 5.10
N ASN A 37 0.19 -1.96 4.79
CA ASN A 37 0.12 -1.38 3.44
C ASN A 37 0.90 -2.24 2.45
N ARG A 38 0.21 -2.69 1.40
CA ARG A 38 0.80 -3.49 0.33
C ARG A 38 0.80 -2.72 -0.98
N CYS A 39 1.80 -3.00 -1.80
CA CYS A 39 1.86 -2.49 -3.17
C CYS A 39 0.60 -2.89 -3.95
N LYS A 40 -0.02 -1.92 -4.64
CA LYS A 40 -1.25 -2.15 -5.42
C LYS A 40 -1.07 -3.15 -6.57
N ILE A 41 0.09 -3.16 -7.23
CA ILE A 41 0.38 -4.04 -8.37
C ILE A 41 0.78 -5.45 -7.91
N THR A 42 1.83 -5.56 -7.08
CA THR A 42 2.46 -6.86 -6.77
C THR A 42 2.07 -7.46 -5.41
N GLY A 43 1.40 -6.68 -4.55
CA GLY A 43 1.07 -7.08 -3.18
C GLY A 43 2.28 -7.16 -2.22
N ARG A 44 3.46 -6.65 -2.59
CA ARG A 44 4.63 -6.65 -1.69
C ARG A 44 4.36 -5.83 -0.43
N SER A 45 4.68 -6.37 0.74
CA SER A 45 4.40 -5.76 2.05
C SER A 45 5.49 -4.83 2.60
N ARG A 46 6.67 -4.81 1.96
CA ARG A 46 7.84 -4.03 2.42
C ARG A 46 8.26 -3.01 1.37
N GLY A 47 8.90 -1.93 1.84
CA GLY A 47 9.38 -0.84 0.98
C GLY A 47 8.23 -0.15 0.26
N TYR A 48 7.19 0.21 1.02
CA TYR A 48 5.97 0.84 0.52
C TYR A 48 6.11 2.36 0.55
N MET A 49 5.98 3.00 -0.61
CA MET A 49 5.93 4.45 -0.71
C MET A 49 4.48 4.90 -0.55
N ARG A 50 4.19 5.64 0.54
CA ARG A 50 2.80 6.03 0.89
C ARG A 50 2.14 6.92 -0.14
N PHE A 51 2.88 7.89 -0.69
CA PHE A 51 2.37 8.82 -1.70
C PHE A 51 1.93 8.10 -2.99
N PHE A 52 2.77 7.21 -3.52
CA PHE A 52 2.48 6.50 -4.76
C PHE A 52 1.63 5.23 -4.56
N GLY A 53 1.60 4.66 -3.35
CA GLY A 53 0.92 3.41 -3.05
C GLY A 53 1.59 2.15 -3.63
N LEU A 54 2.89 2.23 -3.90
CA LEU A 54 3.66 1.22 -4.62
C LEU A 54 4.85 0.71 -3.82
N SER A 55 5.37 -0.44 -4.23
CA SER A 55 6.66 -0.93 -3.74
C SER A 55 7.81 -0.19 -4.41
N ARG A 56 8.98 -0.17 -3.76
CA ARG A 56 10.20 0.42 -4.33
C ARG A 56 10.61 -0.13 -5.70
N LEU A 57 10.29 -1.39 -6.01
CA LEU A 57 10.65 -2.03 -7.29
C LEU A 57 9.73 -1.55 -8.41
N THR A 58 8.42 -1.69 -8.18
CA THR A 58 7.39 -1.24 -9.12
C THR A 58 7.47 0.27 -9.35
N PHE A 59 7.80 1.04 -8.30
CA PHE A 59 8.03 2.48 -8.45
C PHE A 59 9.20 2.77 -9.42
N ARG A 60 10.33 2.09 -9.25
CA ARG A 60 11.49 2.25 -10.14
C ARG A 60 11.16 1.84 -11.58
N GLU A 61 10.48 0.73 -11.78
CA GLU A 61 10.07 0.27 -13.11
C GLU A 61 9.17 1.28 -13.82
N LEU A 62 8.16 1.80 -13.14
CA LEU A 62 7.24 2.79 -13.70
C LEU A 62 7.91 4.16 -13.93
N ALA A 63 8.82 4.56 -13.03
CA ALA A 63 9.59 5.79 -13.19
C ALA A 63 10.50 5.72 -14.43
N VAL A 64 11.15 4.58 -14.67
CA VAL A 64 12.00 4.38 -15.85
C VAL A 64 11.20 4.38 -17.15
N ARG A 65 9.96 3.87 -17.13
CA ARG A 65 9.05 3.91 -18.28
C ARG A 65 8.38 5.28 -18.50
N GLY A 66 8.51 6.22 -17.56
CA GLY A 66 7.83 7.51 -17.63
C GLY A 66 6.32 7.45 -17.31
N GLU A 67 5.82 6.36 -16.74
CA GLU A 67 4.40 6.20 -16.36
C GLU A 67 4.05 6.99 -15.08
N LEU A 68 5.05 7.50 -14.36
CA LEU A 68 4.87 8.32 -13.16
C LEU A 68 5.08 9.81 -13.49
N PRO A 69 4.00 10.62 -13.52
CA PRO A 69 4.12 12.04 -13.84
C PRO A 69 4.92 12.78 -12.75
N GLY A 70 5.81 13.68 -13.16
CA GLY A 70 6.63 14.49 -12.27
C GLY A 70 7.79 13.75 -11.59
N VAL A 71 8.07 12.49 -11.97
CA VAL A 71 9.24 11.73 -11.49
C VAL A 71 10.33 11.75 -12.56
N VAL A 72 11.43 12.42 -12.27
CA VAL A 72 12.62 12.48 -13.12
C VAL A 72 13.83 11.91 -12.39
N LYS A 73 14.90 11.59 -13.13
CA LYS A 73 16.19 11.28 -12.50
C LYS A 73 16.66 12.49 -11.70
N ALA A 74 17.15 12.24 -10.48
CA ALA A 74 17.64 13.29 -9.61
C ALA A 74 18.99 13.86 -10.08
N SER A 75 19.79 13.03 -10.74
CA SER A 75 20.98 13.50 -11.44
C SER A 75 20.57 14.11 -12.77
N LYS A 76 21.31 15.15 -13.15
CA LYS A 76 21.29 15.69 -14.51
C LYS A 76 21.65 14.61 -15.54
#